data_AF-A0A843KN23-F1
#
_entry.id   AF-A0A843KN23-F1
#
_cell.length_a   1.000
_cell.length_b   1.000
_cell.length_c   1.000
_cell.angle_alpha   90.00
_cell.angle_beta   90.00
_cell.angle_gamma   90.00
#
_symmetry.space_group_name_H-M   'P 1'
#
loop_
_entity.id
_entity.type
_entity.pdbx_description
1 polymer ?
#
loop_
_entity_poly.entity_id
_entity_poly.type
_entity_poly.pdbx_seq_one_letter_code
_entity_poly.pdbx_strand_id
1 'polypeptide(L)'
;VVPVLADAGHLPRYGFRPFDRVVMNLPMAAPRYLPEAAALCRDGGTIHLYALQEREGEHLPLIRGVTRGEVLERRVRTYSPGKWHAVYDITLER
;
A
#
# COMPACT_ATOMS: atom_id res chain seq x y z
N VAL A 1 -2.68 -8.59 -20.14
CA VAL A 1 -1.92 -8.77 -18.87
C VAL A 1 -0.45 -8.82 -19.22
N VAL A 2 0.40 -8.05 -18.55
CA VAL A 2 1.86 -8.05 -18.75
C VAL A 2 2.50 -8.70 -17.52
N PRO A 3 3.02 -9.93 -17.60
CA PRO A 3 3.77 -10.52 -16.50
C PRO A 3 5.14 -9.85 -16.38
N VAL A 4 5.60 -9.62 -15.15
CA VAL A 4 6.89 -8.96 -14.88
C VAL A 4 7.63 -9.74 -13.81
N LEU A 5 8.88 -10.12 -14.09
CA LEU A 5 9.81 -10.67 -13.13
C LEU A 5 10.79 -9.57 -12.71
N ALA A 6 10.52 -8.92 -11.58
CA ALA A 6 11.36 -7.84 -11.04
C ALA A 6 11.12 -7.66 -9.54
N ASP A 7 12.01 -6.93 -8.86
CA ASP A 7 11.71 -6.32 -7.56
C ASP A 7 10.69 -5.19 -7.77
N ALA A 8 9.60 -5.23 -7.00
CA ALA A 8 8.57 -4.20 -7.01
C ALA A 8 9.14 -2.79 -6.75
N GLY A 9 10.18 -2.68 -5.92
CA GLY A 9 10.87 -1.42 -5.62
C GLY A 9 11.56 -0.77 -6.83
N HIS A 10 11.78 -1.53 -7.91
CA HIS A 10 12.36 -1.01 -9.15
C HIS A 10 11.32 -0.72 -10.23
N LEU A 11 10.05 -1.11 -10.03
CA LEU A 11 8.99 -0.94 -11.02
C LEU A 11 8.77 0.51 -11.52
N PRO A 12 8.87 1.56 -10.68
CA PRO A 12 8.75 2.93 -11.15
C PRO A 12 9.74 3.32 -12.27
N ARG A 13 10.87 2.59 -12.39
CA ARG A 13 11.92 2.89 -13.37
C ARG A 13 11.60 2.38 -14.79
N TYR A 14 10.59 1.52 -14.96
CA TYR A 14 10.27 0.91 -16.26
C TYR A 14 9.23 1.68 -17.09
N GLY A 15 8.82 2.88 -16.67
CA GLY A 15 7.99 3.77 -17.48
C GLY A 15 6.56 3.27 -17.72
N PHE A 16 6.00 2.48 -16.81
CA PHE A 16 4.59 2.10 -16.87
C PHE A 16 3.69 3.34 -16.84
N ARG A 17 2.57 3.29 -17.58
CA ARG A 17 1.50 4.27 -17.34
C ARG A 17 0.98 4.11 -15.91
N PRO A 18 0.65 5.21 -15.21
CA PRO A 18 0.12 5.13 -13.85
C PRO A 18 -1.10 4.21 -13.78
N PHE A 19 -1.16 3.39 -12.74
CA PHE A 19 -2.25 2.46 -12.50
C PHE A 19 -3.39 3.14 -11.72
N ASP A 20 -4.63 2.80 -12.06
CA ASP A 20 -5.82 3.16 -11.27
C ASP A 20 -5.83 2.52 -9.89
N ARG A 21 -5.26 1.32 -9.77
CA ARG A 21 -5.27 0.51 -8.56
C ARG A 21 -3.95 -0.22 -8.36
N VAL A 22 -3.39 -0.17 -7.16
CA VAL A 22 -2.21 -0.93 -6.74
C VAL A 22 -2.58 -1.81 -5.53
N VAL A 23 -2.17 -3.07 -5.55
CA VAL A 23 -2.43 -4.03 -4.45
C VAL A 23 -1.08 -4.50 -3.89
N MET A 24 -0.87 -4.26 -2.59
CA MET A 24 0.38 -4.58 -1.91
C MET A 24 0.16 -5.74 -0.91
N ASN A 25 -0.05 -6.95 -1.43
CA ASN A 25 -0.33 -8.14 -0.62
C ASN A 25 0.94 -8.81 -0.06
N LEU A 26 1.75 -8.02 0.67
CA LEU A 26 2.93 -8.52 1.39
C LEU A 26 2.89 -8.02 2.85
N PRO A 27 2.00 -8.53 3.72
CA PRO A 27 1.72 -7.94 5.03
C PRO A 27 2.95 -7.65 5.91
N MET A 28 4.00 -8.47 5.79
CA MET A 28 5.21 -8.36 6.60
C MET A 28 6.13 -7.22 6.18
N ALA A 29 6.00 -6.70 4.96
CA ALA A 29 6.97 -5.78 4.38
C ALA A 29 6.39 -4.80 3.35
N ALA A 30 5.09 -4.80 3.07
CA ALA A 30 4.49 -3.88 2.12
C ALA A 30 4.70 -2.40 2.50
N PRO A 31 4.63 -1.95 3.77
CA PRO A 31 4.78 -0.55 4.11
C PRO A 31 6.06 0.11 3.56
N ARG A 32 7.19 -0.61 3.50
CA ARG A 32 8.45 -0.05 2.94
C ARG A 32 8.39 0.25 1.44
N TYR A 33 7.45 -0.33 0.70
CA TYR A 33 7.27 -0.10 -0.75
C TYR A 33 6.17 0.92 -1.08
N LEU A 34 5.62 1.59 -0.05
CA LEU A 34 4.52 2.54 -0.25
C LEU A 34 4.91 3.73 -1.15
N PRO A 35 6.13 4.30 -1.07
CA PRO A 35 6.56 5.36 -2.00
C PRO A 35 6.53 4.92 -3.46
N GLU A 36 6.96 3.70 -3.75
CA GLU A 36 6.97 3.14 -5.11
C GLU A 36 5.55 2.84 -5.60
N ALA A 37 4.69 2.31 -4.73
CA ALA A 37 3.28 2.13 -5.04
C ALA A 37 2.60 3.48 -5.36
N ALA A 38 2.90 4.52 -4.57
CA ALA A 38 2.40 5.88 -4.82
C ALA A 38 2.97 6.46 -6.12
N ALA A 39 4.23 6.21 -6.48
CA ALA A 39 4.81 6.64 -7.75
C ALA A 39 4.15 5.96 -8.97
N LEU A 40 3.73 4.70 -8.81
CA LEU A 40 3.07 3.92 -9.86
C LEU A 40 1.56 4.16 -9.95
N CYS A 41 0.95 4.76 -8.93
CA CYS A 41 -0.49 5.02 -8.91
C CYS A 41 -0.80 6.45 -9.37
N ARG A 42 -1.89 6.60 -10.14
CA ARG A 42 -2.34 7.93 -10.55
C ARG A 42 -2.95 8.70 -9.39
N ASP A 43 -3.01 10.02 -9.53
CA ASP A 43 -3.83 10.87 -8.66
C ASP A 43 -5.33 10.46 -8.77
N GLY A 44 -6.01 10.43 -7.64
CA GLY A 44 -7.34 9.84 -7.47
C GLY A 44 -7.41 8.31 -7.59
N GLY A 45 -6.27 7.61 -7.70
CA GLY A 45 -6.20 6.14 -7.72
C GLY A 45 -6.27 5.52 -6.31
N THR A 46 -6.34 4.19 -6.24
CA THR A 46 -6.44 3.47 -4.95
C THR A 46 -5.27 2.53 -4.71
N ILE A 47 -4.67 2.61 -3.52
CA ILE A 47 -3.66 1.66 -3.04
C ILE A 47 -4.28 0.80 -1.93
N HIS A 48 -4.24 -0.51 -2.08
CA HIS A 48 -4.62 -1.47 -1.04
C HIS A 48 -3.35 -1.97 -0.33
N LEU A 49 -3.03 -1.37 0.81
CA LEU A 49 -1.84 -1.70 1.61
C LEU A 49 -2.20 -2.73 2.68
N TYR A 50 -1.70 -3.96 2.54
CA TYR A 50 -1.80 -4.95 3.60
C TYR A 50 -0.61 -4.85 4.54
N ALA A 51 -0.84 -4.83 5.85
CA ALA A 51 0.22 -4.74 6.84
C ALA A 51 -0.07 -5.62 8.06
N LEU A 52 0.97 -6.16 8.68
CA LEU A 52 0.90 -6.68 10.04
C LEU A 52 1.00 -5.50 11.01
N GLN A 53 0.13 -5.45 12.00
CA GLN A 53 0.15 -4.42 13.04
C GLN A 53 -0.30 -4.97 14.40
N GLU A 54 0.02 -4.23 15.45
CA GLU A 54 -0.34 -4.52 16.84
C GLU A 54 -1.32 -3.47 17.40
N ARG A 55 -1.45 -2.33 16.73
CA ARG A 55 -2.37 -1.25 17.09
C ARG A 55 -3.11 -0.73 15.86
N GLU A 56 -4.34 -0.29 16.06
CA GLU A 56 -5.09 0.43 15.02
C GLU A 56 -4.34 1.70 14.64
N GLY A 57 -4.30 2.00 13.34
CA GLY A 57 -3.65 3.18 12.81
C GLY A 57 -2.12 3.17 12.83
N GLU A 58 -1.48 2.04 13.13
CA GLU A 58 -0.01 1.93 13.28
C GLU A 58 0.75 2.47 12.05
N HIS A 59 0.21 2.26 10.84
CA HIS A 59 0.84 2.71 9.60
C HIS A 59 0.31 4.05 9.07
N LEU A 60 -0.65 4.69 9.75
CA LEU A 60 -1.20 5.98 9.31
C LEU A 60 -0.14 7.08 9.15
N PRO A 61 0.83 7.26 10.06
CA PRO A 61 1.86 8.30 9.88
C PRO A 61 2.66 8.12 8.59
N LEU A 62 2.98 6.87 8.24
CA LEU A 62 3.67 6.54 6.98
C LEU A 62 2.78 6.83 5.77
N ILE A 63 1.51 6.43 5.83
CA ILE A 63 0.54 6.64 4.74
C ILE A 63 0.32 8.13 4.48
N ARG A 64 0.22 8.94 5.53
CA ARG A 64 0.09 10.40 5.42
C ARG A 64 1.33 11.08 4.83
N GLY A 65 2.48 10.40 4.82
CA GLY A 65 3.67 10.86 4.11
C GLY A 65 3.55 10.83 2.60
N VAL A 66 2.61 10.05 2.03
CA VAL A 66 2.45 9.91 0.56
C VAL A 66 1.12 10.42 0.03
N THR A 67 0.15 10.74 0.90
CA THR A 67 -1.16 11.23 0.44
C THR A 67 -1.90 12.12 1.44
N ARG A 68 -2.69 13.05 0.90
CA ARG A 68 -3.71 13.83 1.61
C ARG A 68 -5.12 13.23 1.53
N GLY A 69 -5.31 12.19 0.72
CA GLY A 69 -6.63 11.62 0.43
C GLY A 69 -7.21 10.76 1.57
N GLU A 70 -8.38 10.19 1.33
CA GLU A 70 -9.05 9.32 2.31
C GLU A 70 -8.24 8.04 2.60
N VAL A 71 -8.27 7.59 3.85
CA VAL A 71 -7.67 6.32 4.27
C VAL A 71 -8.68 5.56 5.12
N LEU A 72 -9.09 4.39 4.65
CA LEU A 72 -9.97 3.48 5.37
C LEU A 72 -9.18 2.26 5.86
N GLU A 73 -9.12 2.09 7.17
CA GLU A 73 -8.47 0.94 7.81
C GLU A 73 -9.49 -0.16 8.13
N ARG A 74 -9.14 -1.42 7.84
CA ARG A 74 -9.95 -2.59 8.21
C ARG A 74 -9.07 -3.72 8.70
N ARG A 75 -9.55 -4.43 9.74
CA ARG A 75 -8.95 -5.69 10.19
C ARG A 75 -9.36 -6.82 9.25
N VAL A 76 -8.36 -7.57 8.74
CA VAL A 76 -8.58 -8.70 7.82
C VAL A 76 -8.70 -10.00 8.61
N ARG A 77 -7.67 -10.33 9.42
CA ARG A 77 -7.65 -11.54 10.25
C ARG A 77 -6.60 -11.43 11.36
N THR A 78 -6.80 -12.17 12.44
CA THR A 78 -5.76 -12.37 13.46
C THR A 78 -4.55 -13.09 12.86
N TYR A 79 -3.35 -12.70 13.28
CA TYR A 79 -2.09 -13.36 12.91
C TYR A 79 -1.49 -14.10 14.11
N SER A 80 -1.38 -13.41 15.25
CA SER A 80 -0.88 -13.95 16.51
C SER A 80 -1.50 -13.17 17.69
N PRO A 81 -1.28 -13.57 18.95
CA PRO A 81 -1.75 -12.77 20.09
C PRO A 81 -1.28 -11.32 19.97
N GLY A 82 -2.23 -10.38 20.04
CA GLY A 82 -1.97 -8.95 19.89
C GLY A 82 -1.64 -8.46 18.48
N LYS A 83 -1.54 -9.33 17.47
CA LYS A 83 -1.22 -8.92 16.08
C LYS A 83 -2.26 -9.38 15.06
N TRP A 84 -2.53 -8.54 14.08
CA TRP A 84 -3.45 -8.85 12.99
C TRP A 84 -2.97 -8.29 11.66
N HIS A 85 -3.44 -8.91 10.59
CA HIS A 85 -3.35 -8.29 9.27
C HIS A 85 -4.43 -7.21 9.17
N ALA A 86 -4.02 -6.00 8.85
CA ALA A 86 -4.88 -4.91 8.44
C ALA A 86 -4.76 -4.68 6.93
N VAL A 87 -5.79 -4.08 6.36
CA VAL A 87 -5.74 -3.46 5.04
C VAL A 87 -6.09 -1.99 5.19
N TYR A 88 -5.27 -1.15 4.58
CA TYR A 88 -5.54 0.27 4.40
C TYR A 88 -5.91 0.49 2.93
N ASP A 89 -7.16 0.90 2.69
CA ASP A 89 -7.59 1.38 1.38
C ASP A 89 -7.30 2.88 1.33
N ILE A 90 -6.37 3.26 0.46
CA ILE A 90 -5.78 4.60 0.41
C ILE A 90 -6.16 5.24 -0.92
N THR A 91 -6.89 6.35 -0.88
CA THR A 91 -7.10 7.21 -2.05
C THR A 91 -5.88 8.11 -2.22
N LEU A 92 -5.19 7.99 -3.36
CA LEU A 92 -3.99 8.76 -3.62
C LEU A 92 -4.34 10.16 -4.13
N GLU A 93 -4.22 11.15 -3.26
CA GLU A 93 -4.25 12.59 -3.58
C GLU A 93 -2.93 13.24 -3.15
N ARG A 94 -2.25 13.94 -4.07
CA ARG A 94 -0.91 14.53 -3.84
C ARG A 94 -0.92 15.95 -3.27
#